data_AF-A0A2N2KA23-F1
#
_entry.id   AF-A0A2N2KA23-F1
#
_cell.length_a   1.000
_cell.length_b   1.000
_cell.length_c   1.000
_cell.angle_alpha   90.00
_cell.angle_beta   90.00
_cell.angle_gamma   90.00
#
_symmetry.space_group_name_H-M   'P 1'
#
loop_
_entity.id
_entity.type
_entity.pdbx_description
1 polymer ?
#
loop_
_entity_poly.entity_id
_entity_poly.type
_entity_poly.pdbx_seq_one_letter_code
_entity_poly.pdbx_strand_id
1 'polypeptide(L)'
;MRRDEVNGARWNSYDQSFREDAHRLLAWGYNDSRPHVASDSEETEITGFLVEAMETKLSSPDLDERFDRYCIKEDNPVSGEGRTGKRRRRLDIVVECTYRPRHINRPKYVFEAKRLRRPGHLIGNYVGNEGVKRFVNAKYAADCPEVAMVGYFQSDAALYWIERLREQFDKARYEFKVREPLSKEIVISELPDEWRSGHLRTNGAPVAIYHILLDCTSAFKAP
;
A
#
# COMPACT_ATOMS: atom_id res chain seq x y z
N MET A 1 -9.46 40.16 -16.81
CA MET A 1 -10.05 39.77 -15.52
C MET A 1 -10.54 38.32 -15.66
N ARG A 2 -9.79 37.42 -15.02
CA ARG A 2 -9.94 35.97 -14.71
C ARG A 2 -10.70 35.05 -15.66
N ARG A 3 -9.93 34.19 -16.36
CA ARG A 3 -10.31 32.86 -16.87
C ARG A 3 -9.78 31.73 -15.97
N ASP A 4 -9.41 32.06 -14.73
CA ASP A 4 -8.61 31.17 -13.87
C ASP A 4 -9.43 30.43 -12.79
N GLU A 5 -10.75 30.55 -12.76
CA GLU A 5 -11.57 30.03 -11.65
C GLU A 5 -12.29 28.70 -11.94
N VAL A 6 -12.12 28.06 -13.11
CA VAL A 6 -12.90 26.84 -13.44
C VAL A 6 -12.07 25.54 -13.45
N ASN A 7 -10.73 25.59 -13.41
CA ASN A 7 -9.89 24.39 -13.56
C ASN A 7 -9.20 23.90 -12.27
N GLY A 8 -9.40 24.57 -11.13
CA GLY A 8 -8.74 24.24 -9.86
C GLY A 8 -9.47 23.23 -8.95
N ALA A 9 -10.71 22.86 -9.27
CA ALA A 9 -11.62 22.22 -8.32
C ALA A 9 -11.84 20.69 -8.51
N ARG A 10 -11.08 20.00 -9.36
CA ARG A 10 -11.44 18.62 -9.79
C ARG A 10 -10.46 17.49 -9.44
N TRP A 11 -9.36 17.77 -8.75
CA TRP A 11 -8.34 16.74 -8.44
C TRP A 11 -7.77 16.79 -7.02
N ASN A 12 -8.54 17.33 -6.06
CA ASN A 12 -8.14 17.37 -4.63
C ASN A 12 -8.58 16.14 -3.82
N SER A 13 -9.34 15.22 -4.43
CA SER A 13 -9.56 13.87 -3.92
C SER A 13 -8.89 12.90 -4.86
N TYR A 14 -8.00 12.07 -4.33
CA TYR A 14 -7.71 10.81 -4.98
C TYR A 14 -9.05 10.12 -5.31
N ASP A 15 -9.25 9.68 -6.55
CA ASP A 15 -10.53 9.12 -6.98
C ASP A 15 -10.86 7.91 -6.10
N GLN A 16 -11.95 8.00 -5.34
CA GLN A 16 -12.42 6.94 -4.46
C GLN A 16 -12.50 5.60 -5.21
N SER A 17 -12.97 5.64 -6.46
CA SER A 17 -13.10 4.47 -7.32
C SER A 17 -11.73 3.86 -7.61
N PHE A 18 -10.69 4.69 -7.82
CA PHE A 18 -9.34 4.19 -8.06
C PHE A 18 -8.73 3.54 -6.81
N ARG A 19 -8.98 4.12 -5.62
CA ARG A 19 -8.60 3.49 -4.36
C ARG A 19 -9.30 2.15 -4.20
N GLU A 20 -10.62 2.10 -4.35
CA GLU A 20 -11.40 0.85 -4.24
C GLU A 20 -10.92 -0.21 -5.24
N ASP A 21 -10.63 0.18 -6.49
CA ASP A 21 -10.10 -0.75 -7.50
C ASP A 21 -8.70 -1.27 -7.15
N ALA A 22 -7.80 -0.42 -6.64
CA ALA A 22 -6.47 -0.84 -6.19
C ALA A 22 -6.55 -1.82 -5.01
N HIS A 23 -7.45 -1.57 -4.06
CA HIS A 23 -7.71 -2.45 -2.93
C HIS A 23 -8.35 -3.77 -3.38
N ARG A 24 -9.27 -3.71 -4.34
CA ARG A 24 -9.91 -4.91 -4.90
C ARG A 24 -8.91 -5.80 -5.63
N LEU A 25 -7.98 -5.21 -6.39
CA LEU A 25 -6.87 -5.94 -6.99
C LEU A 25 -6.02 -6.63 -5.91
N LEU A 26 -5.65 -5.92 -4.85
CA LEU A 26 -4.91 -6.51 -3.72
C LEU A 26 -5.68 -7.68 -3.07
N ALA A 27 -6.98 -7.52 -2.86
CA ALA A 27 -7.84 -8.55 -2.26
C ALA A 27 -7.92 -9.81 -3.14
N TRP A 28 -8.07 -9.66 -4.46
CA TRP A 28 -8.00 -10.79 -5.39
C TRP A 28 -6.63 -11.45 -5.38
N GLY A 29 -5.57 -10.64 -5.48
CA GLY A 29 -4.19 -11.12 -5.41
C GLY A 29 -3.92 -11.94 -4.15
N TYR A 30 -4.36 -11.43 -3.00
CA TYR A 30 -4.26 -12.15 -1.73
C TYR A 30 -5.06 -13.45 -1.76
N ASN A 31 -6.36 -13.42 -2.07
CA ASN A 31 -7.21 -14.61 -2.04
C ASN A 31 -6.71 -15.74 -2.95
N ASP A 32 -6.25 -15.39 -4.15
CA ASP A 32 -5.79 -16.37 -5.14
C ASP A 32 -4.38 -16.90 -4.82
N SER A 33 -3.52 -16.10 -4.15
CA SER A 33 -2.18 -16.51 -3.74
C SER A 33 -2.11 -17.24 -2.41
N ARG A 34 -3.13 -17.13 -1.55
CA ARG A 34 -3.17 -17.76 -0.21
C ARG A 34 -2.72 -19.22 -0.16
N PRO A 35 -3.09 -20.10 -1.11
CA PRO A 35 -2.61 -21.48 -1.13
C PRO A 35 -1.09 -21.65 -1.21
N HIS A 36 -0.38 -20.65 -1.73
CA HIS A 36 1.07 -20.66 -1.95
C HIS A 36 1.85 -19.96 -0.82
N VAL A 37 1.18 -19.23 0.06
CA VAL A 37 1.82 -18.52 1.17
C VAL A 37 1.99 -19.46 2.36
N ALA A 38 3.24 -19.78 2.69
CA ALA A 38 3.57 -20.49 3.92
C ALA A 38 3.72 -19.51 5.09
N SER A 39 3.55 -20.01 6.32
CA SER A 39 3.71 -19.22 7.54
C SER A 39 5.12 -18.67 7.74
N ASP A 40 6.11 -19.22 7.04
CA ASP A 40 7.50 -18.80 7.06
C ASP A 40 7.98 -18.17 5.76
N SER A 41 7.11 -17.97 4.76
CA SER A 41 7.44 -17.30 3.51
C SER A 41 8.08 -15.93 3.76
N GLU A 42 9.06 -15.60 2.92
CA GLU A 42 9.76 -14.33 2.96
C GLU A 42 8.88 -13.19 2.41
N GLU A 43 9.17 -11.96 2.82
CA GLU A 43 8.39 -10.76 2.44
C GLU A 43 8.26 -10.63 0.92
N THR A 44 9.37 -10.86 0.20
CA THR A 44 9.42 -10.77 -1.26
C THR A 44 8.70 -11.92 -1.94
N GLU A 45 8.67 -13.11 -1.34
CA GLU A 45 7.94 -14.26 -1.90
C GLU A 45 6.43 -14.02 -1.83
N ILE A 46 5.94 -13.56 -0.67
CA ILE A 46 4.52 -13.22 -0.48
C ILE A 46 4.12 -12.14 -1.48
N THR A 47 4.89 -11.05 -1.57
CA THR A 47 4.63 -9.97 -2.53
C THR A 47 4.62 -10.48 -3.98
N GLY A 48 5.56 -11.34 -4.35
CA GLY A 48 5.62 -11.93 -5.69
C GLY A 48 4.38 -12.75 -6.03
N PHE A 49 3.92 -13.62 -5.12
CA PHE A 49 2.69 -14.39 -5.34
C PHE A 49 1.45 -13.50 -5.47
N LEU A 50 1.36 -12.44 -4.66
CA LEU A 50 0.27 -11.47 -4.74
C LEU A 50 0.26 -10.78 -6.11
N VAL A 51 1.41 -10.28 -6.57
CA VAL A 51 1.50 -9.59 -7.86
C VAL A 51 1.17 -10.54 -9.01
N GLU A 52 1.71 -11.76 -9.02
CA GLU A 52 1.42 -12.75 -10.07
C GLU A 52 -0.09 -13.06 -10.14
N ALA A 53 -0.75 -13.20 -9.00
CA ALA A 53 -2.19 -13.40 -8.93
C ALA A 53 -2.97 -12.17 -9.42
N MET A 54 -2.55 -10.95 -9.07
CA MET A 54 -3.16 -9.71 -9.58
C MET A 54 -3.04 -9.59 -11.11
N GLU A 55 -1.87 -9.88 -11.68
CA GLU A 55 -1.63 -9.85 -13.12
C GLU A 55 -2.42 -10.92 -13.87
N THR A 56 -2.49 -12.13 -13.29
CA THR A 56 -3.35 -13.22 -13.80
C THR A 56 -4.81 -12.77 -13.82
N LYS A 57 -5.27 -12.11 -12.75
CA LYS A 57 -6.64 -11.60 -12.67
C LYS A 57 -6.91 -10.52 -13.73
N LEU A 58 -5.99 -9.59 -13.94
CA LEU A 58 -6.08 -8.56 -14.99
C LEU A 58 -6.07 -9.13 -16.42
N SER A 59 -5.52 -10.33 -16.60
CA SER A 59 -5.51 -11.02 -17.89
C SER A 59 -6.77 -11.87 -18.12
N SER A 60 -7.69 -11.90 -17.16
CA SER A 60 -8.92 -12.69 -17.25
C SER A 60 -9.93 -12.03 -18.20
N PRO A 61 -10.50 -12.77 -19.16
CA PRO A 61 -11.49 -12.22 -20.10
C PRO A 61 -12.84 -11.89 -19.43
N ASP A 62 -13.08 -12.39 -18.22
CA ASP A 62 -14.33 -12.18 -17.48
C ASP A 62 -14.27 -10.94 -16.57
N LEU A 63 -13.14 -10.22 -16.57
CA LEU A 63 -12.98 -9.02 -15.77
C LEU A 63 -13.67 -7.82 -16.44
N ASP A 64 -14.27 -6.95 -15.62
CA ASP A 64 -14.87 -5.70 -16.10
C ASP A 64 -13.83 -4.86 -16.86
N GLU A 65 -14.17 -4.42 -18.08
CA GLU A 65 -13.33 -3.61 -18.99
C GLU A 65 -12.71 -2.39 -18.30
N ARG A 66 -13.34 -1.86 -17.24
CA ARG A 66 -12.75 -0.77 -16.47
C ARG A 66 -11.37 -1.10 -15.90
N PHE A 67 -11.03 -2.38 -15.73
CA PHE A 67 -9.72 -2.80 -15.23
C PHE A 67 -8.64 -2.87 -16.32
N ASP A 68 -9.00 -2.82 -17.60
CA ASP A 68 -8.06 -2.78 -18.75
C ASP A 68 -7.12 -1.57 -18.69
N ARG A 69 -7.53 -0.53 -17.95
CA ARG A 69 -6.74 0.68 -17.73
C ARG A 69 -5.70 0.54 -16.62
N TYR A 70 -5.58 -0.60 -15.94
CA TYR A 70 -4.62 -0.78 -14.85
C TYR A 70 -3.46 -1.67 -15.27
N CYS A 71 -2.28 -1.38 -14.72
CA CYS A 71 -1.17 -2.32 -14.70
C CYS A 71 -0.55 -2.39 -13.31
N ILE A 72 0.00 -3.56 -12.98
CA ILE A 72 0.73 -3.79 -11.74
C ILE A 72 2.22 -3.66 -12.03
N LYS A 73 2.95 -3.12 -11.07
CA LYS A 73 4.42 -3.07 -11.10
C LYS A 73 4.95 -3.56 -9.76
N GLU A 74 5.76 -4.60 -9.79
CA GLU A 74 6.53 -5.09 -8.66
C GLU A 74 7.92 -4.44 -8.64
N ASP A 75 8.48 -4.25 -7.44
CA ASP A 75 9.89 -3.87 -7.23
C ASP A 75 10.27 -2.58 -8.01
N ASN A 76 9.30 -1.68 -8.15
CA ASN A 76 9.38 -0.56 -9.07
C ASN A 76 10.36 0.50 -8.53
N PRO A 77 11.42 0.86 -9.28
CA PRO A 77 12.46 1.74 -8.78
C PRO A 77 11.95 3.17 -8.56
N VAL A 78 12.35 3.76 -7.44
CA VAL A 78 12.12 5.17 -7.14
C VAL A 78 13.19 6.02 -7.82
N SER A 79 12.76 6.96 -8.66
CA SER A 79 13.63 7.92 -9.33
C SER A 79 14.07 9.05 -8.39
N GLY A 80 15.24 9.63 -8.63
CA GLY A 80 15.58 10.96 -8.08
C GLY A 80 16.52 11.02 -6.87
N GLU A 81 17.21 9.94 -6.50
CA GLU A 81 18.13 9.95 -5.34
C GLU A 81 19.62 9.81 -5.70
N GLY A 82 20.00 9.99 -6.98
CA GLY A 82 21.39 9.77 -7.43
C GLY A 82 21.86 8.30 -7.32
N ARG A 83 20.97 7.38 -6.93
CA ARG A 83 21.21 5.94 -6.89
C ARG A 83 20.87 5.32 -8.25
N THR A 84 21.71 4.41 -8.74
CA THR A 84 21.56 3.75 -10.04
C THR A 84 21.49 2.22 -9.89
N GLY A 85 20.93 1.55 -10.90
CA GLY A 85 20.83 0.09 -10.95
C GLY A 85 20.10 -0.52 -9.75
N LYS A 86 20.65 -1.61 -9.21
CA LYS A 86 20.13 -2.36 -8.05
C LYS A 86 20.19 -1.59 -6.73
N ARG A 87 20.93 -0.47 -6.67
CA ARG A 87 21.02 0.38 -5.46
C ARG A 87 19.84 1.33 -5.33
N ARG A 88 19.01 1.47 -6.37
CA ARG A 88 17.77 2.24 -6.29
C ARG A 88 16.86 1.62 -5.26
N ARG A 89 16.16 2.47 -4.52
CA ARG A 89 15.05 2.05 -3.68
C ARG A 89 13.88 1.59 -4.55
N ARG A 90 13.05 0.72 -4.03
CA ARG A 90 12.02 0.01 -4.80
C ARG A 90 10.74 -0.10 -4.00
N LEU A 91 9.62 0.20 -4.68
CA LEU A 91 8.27 0.07 -4.15
C LEU A 91 7.83 -1.38 -4.33
N ASP A 92 7.21 -1.96 -3.32
CA ASP A 92 6.82 -3.38 -3.35
C ASP A 92 5.74 -3.63 -4.42
N ILE A 93 4.63 -2.88 -4.38
CA ILE A 93 3.56 -2.99 -5.39
C ILE A 93 3.06 -1.60 -5.80
N VAL A 94 2.89 -1.39 -7.10
CA VAL A 94 2.28 -0.17 -7.65
C VAL A 94 1.16 -0.54 -8.62
N VAL A 95 -0.06 -0.09 -8.34
CA VAL A 95 -1.17 -0.10 -9.29
C VAL A 95 -1.14 1.23 -10.04
N GLU A 96 -0.88 1.21 -11.35
CA GLU A 96 -0.85 2.41 -12.19
C GLU A 96 -2.07 2.44 -13.13
N CYS A 97 -2.76 3.58 -13.21
CA CYS A 97 -3.79 3.82 -14.22
C CYS A 97 -3.14 4.35 -15.52
N THR A 98 -3.22 3.57 -16.60
CA THR A 98 -2.57 3.82 -17.88
C THR A 98 -3.34 4.78 -18.78
N TYR A 99 -4.63 4.99 -18.52
CA TYR A 99 -5.52 5.83 -19.33
C TYR A 99 -5.43 7.31 -18.93
N ARG A 100 -4.41 8.02 -19.45
CA ARG A 100 -4.29 9.49 -19.31
C ARG A 100 -3.67 10.15 -20.56
N PRO A 101 -4.03 11.42 -20.86
CA PRO A 101 -3.31 12.25 -21.83
C PRO A 101 -1.83 12.40 -21.47
N ARG A 102 -0.95 12.45 -22.47
CA ARG A 102 0.53 12.52 -22.34
C ARG A 102 1.07 13.62 -21.40
N HIS A 103 0.27 14.63 -21.08
CA HIS A 103 0.65 15.79 -20.28
C HIS A 103 0.29 15.68 -18.79
N ILE A 104 -0.31 14.56 -18.36
CA ILE A 104 -0.70 14.33 -16.96
C ILE A 104 0.00 13.06 -16.47
N ASN A 105 0.63 13.14 -15.30
CA ASN A 105 1.21 11.96 -14.66
C ASN A 105 0.13 10.89 -14.46
N ARG A 106 0.45 9.65 -14.80
CA ARG A 106 -0.42 8.50 -14.56
C ARG A 106 -0.65 8.35 -13.05
N PRO A 107 -1.91 8.31 -12.57
CA PRO A 107 -2.21 8.03 -11.17
C PRO A 107 -1.64 6.69 -10.75
N LYS A 108 -1.11 6.62 -9.53
CA LYS A 108 -0.48 5.42 -8.97
C LYS A 108 -0.91 5.22 -7.54
N TYR A 109 -1.40 4.04 -7.21
CA TYR A 109 -1.63 3.62 -5.83
C TYR A 109 -0.46 2.73 -5.41
N VAL A 110 0.20 3.09 -4.33
CA VAL A 110 1.45 2.47 -3.89
C VAL A 110 1.19 1.68 -2.62
N PHE A 111 1.58 0.40 -2.64
CA PHE A 111 1.63 -0.46 -1.47
C PHE A 111 3.09 -0.75 -1.13
N GLU A 112 3.46 -0.51 0.13
CA GLU A 112 4.69 -1.03 0.73
C GLU A 112 4.29 -2.16 1.68
N ALA A 113 4.99 -3.28 1.63
CA ALA A 113 4.69 -4.46 2.41
C ALA A 113 5.74 -4.71 3.49
N LYS A 114 5.32 -5.22 4.65
CA LYS A 114 6.24 -5.71 5.69
C LYS A 114 5.69 -6.96 6.35
N ARG A 115 6.58 -7.92 6.65
CA ARG A 115 6.22 -9.06 7.52
C ARG A 115 5.94 -8.59 8.95
N LEU A 116 4.96 -9.22 9.58
CA LEU A 116 4.59 -9.05 10.99
C LEU A 116 4.58 -10.43 11.66
N ARG A 117 5.66 -10.75 12.37
CA ARG A 117 5.89 -12.08 12.95
C ARG A 117 6.71 -12.00 14.23
N ARG A 118 6.28 -12.72 15.26
CA ARG A 118 7.04 -12.93 16.48
C ARG A 118 7.65 -14.33 16.53
N PRO A 119 8.93 -14.46 16.94
CA PRO A 119 9.94 -13.39 17.04
C PRO A 119 10.43 -12.93 15.65
N GLY A 120 11.16 -11.81 15.60
CA GLY A 120 11.97 -11.41 14.43
C GLY A 120 11.46 -10.22 13.61
N HIS A 121 10.16 -10.18 13.28
CA HIS A 121 9.55 -9.13 12.46
C HIS A 121 8.51 -8.36 13.26
N LEU A 122 8.98 -7.50 14.15
CA LEU A 122 8.13 -6.77 15.09
C LEU A 122 7.54 -5.53 14.43
N ILE A 123 6.59 -4.89 15.11
CA ILE A 123 5.96 -3.64 14.64
C ILE A 123 6.98 -2.54 14.32
N GLY A 124 8.15 -2.56 14.98
CA GLY A 124 9.25 -1.64 14.71
C GLY A 124 9.78 -1.69 13.27
N ASN A 125 9.75 -2.86 12.64
CA ASN A 125 10.12 -3.01 11.22
C ASN A 125 9.07 -2.34 10.31
N TYR A 126 7.79 -2.52 10.64
CA TYR A 126 6.66 -1.95 9.91
C TYR A 126 6.63 -0.41 9.96
N VAL A 127 6.88 0.17 11.14
CA VAL A 127 6.90 1.63 11.30
C VAL A 127 8.28 2.26 11.04
N GLY A 128 9.32 1.44 10.92
CA GLY A 128 10.72 1.87 10.86
C GLY A 128 11.10 2.60 9.56
N ASN A 129 12.40 2.84 9.41
CA ASN A 129 12.98 3.59 8.28
C ASN A 129 12.71 2.96 6.91
N GLU A 130 12.39 1.67 6.89
CA GLU A 130 12.08 0.90 5.68
C GLU A 130 10.58 0.64 5.50
N GLY A 131 9.71 1.13 6.38
CA GLY A 131 8.25 1.02 6.28
C GLY A 131 7.58 2.40 6.32
N VAL A 132 6.67 2.66 7.27
CA VAL A 132 5.88 3.91 7.36
C VAL A 132 6.74 5.18 7.24
N LYS A 133 7.95 5.21 7.84
CA LYS A 133 8.82 6.40 7.76
C LYS A 133 9.27 6.72 6.34
N ARG A 134 9.25 5.79 5.38
CA ARG A 134 9.54 6.10 3.97
C ARG A 134 8.51 7.06 3.39
N PHE A 135 7.23 6.87 3.72
CA PHE A 135 6.15 7.77 3.30
C PHE A 135 6.21 9.10 4.04
N VAL A 136 6.38 9.09 5.37
CA VAL A 136 6.49 10.30 6.19
C VAL A 136 7.69 11.16 5.79
N ASN A 137 8.80 10.55 5.42
CA ASN A 137 9.99 11.28 4.99
C ASN A 137 9.95 11.73 3.51
N ALA A 138 8.80 11.59 2.83
CA ALA A 138 8.65 11.86 1.40
C ALA A 138 9.67 11.13 0.51
N LYS A 139 10.19 10.00 0.99
CA LYS A 139 11.13 9.17 0.25
C LYS A 139 10.40 8.35 -0.80
N TYR A 140 9.19 7.87 -0.46
CA TYR A 140 8.33 7.06 -1.31
C TYR A 140 7.04 7.82 -1.66
N ALA A 141 6.60 7.69 -2.91
CA ALA A 141 5.30 8.17 -3.40
C ALA A 141 5.01 9.63 -2.97
N ALA A 142 6.01 10.52 -3.08
CA ALA A 142 5.94 11.90 -2.58
C ALA A 142 4.85 12.75 -3.24
N ASP A 143 4.42 12.35 -4.44
CA ASP A 143 3.36 12.93 -5.26
C ASP A 143 1.98 12.29 -5.01
N CYS A 144 1.90 11.23 -4.20
CA CYS A 144 0.66 10.54 -3.89
C CYS A 144 0.07 11.07 -2.57
N PRO A 145 -1.16 11.59 -2.53
CA PRO A 145 -1.79 12.02 -1.27
C PRO A 145 -2.21 10.83 -0.39
N GLU A 146 -2.35 9.65 -0.98
CA GLU A 146 -2.72 8.40 -0.32
C GLU A 146 -1.78 7.27 -0.73
N VAL A 147 -1.47 6.39 0.22
CA VAL A 147 -0.63 5.19 0.05
C VAL A 147 -1.12 4.10 1.00
N ALA A 148 -0.65 2.87 0.81
CA ALA A 148 -0.92 1.78 1.74
C ALA A 148 0.36 1.11 2.25
N MET A 149 0.30 0.67 3.51
CA MET A 149 1.20 -0.28 4.12
C MET A 149 0.46 -1.62 4.26
N VAL A 150 1.02 -2.69 3.71
CA VAL A 150 0.47 -4.04 3.82
C VAL A 150 1.26 -4.82 4.87
N GLY A 151 0.57 -5.33 5.89
CA GLY A 151 1.16 -6.14 6.94
C GLY A 151 0.84 -7.61 6.73
N TYR A 152 1.81 -8.40 6.31
CA TYR A 152 1.67 -9.86 6.22
C TYR A 152 1.87 -10.44 7.61
N PHE A 153 0.77 -10.68 8.35
CA PHE A 153 0.90 -11.22 9.70
C PHE A 153 1.01 -12.74 9.68
N GLN A 154 2.09 -13.25 10.24
CA GLN A 154 2.43 -14.68 10.32
C GLN A 154 2.43 -15.19 11.77
N SER A 155 2.14 -14.30 12.72
CA SER A 155 1.83 -14.65 14.12
C SER A 155 0.79 -13.69 14.66
N ASP A 156 0.11 -14.09 15.74
CA ASP A 156 -0.92 -13.29 16.41
C ASP A 156 -2.10 -12.94 15.49
N ALA A 157 -3.10 -12.25 16.04
CA ALA A 157 -4.25 -11.76 15.28
C ALA A 157 -4.01 -10.33 14.78
N ALA A 158 -4.74 -9.92 13.73
CA ALA A 158 -4.69 -8.56 13.20
C ALA A 158 -4.84 -7.48 14.30
N LEU A 159 -5.78 -7.67 15.25
CA LEU A 159 -6.01 -6.72 16.34
C LEU A 159 -4.76 -6.47 17.19
N TYR A 160 -3.96 -7.51 17.48
CA TYR A 160 -2.72 -7.36 18.24
C TYR A 160 -1.75 -6.41 17.54
N TRP A 161 -1.57 -6.57 16.22
CA TRP A 161 -0.67 -5.72 15.44
C TRP A 161 -1.17 -4.29 15.32
N ILE A 162 -2.48 -4.10 15.19
CA ILE A 162 -3.11 -2.77 15.21
C ILE A 162 -2.93 -2.07 16.55
N GLU A 163 -3.09 -2.77 17.68
CA GLU A 163 -2.85 -2.20 19.00
C GLU A 163 -1.39 -1.76 19.16
N ARG A 164 -0.45 -2.59 18.70
CA ARG A 164 0.97 -2.25 18.68
C ARG A 164 1.26 -1.05 17.77
N LEU A 165 0.61 -0.95 16.61
CA LEU A 165 0.73 0.20 15.72
C LEU A 165 0.20 1.48 16.39
N ARG A 166 -0.97 1.42 17.02
CA ARG A 166 -1.55 2.54 17.77
C ARG A 166 -0.61 3.01 18.87
N GLU A 167 -0.08 2.09 19.68
CA GLU A 167 0.88 2.44 20.73
C GLU A 167 2.12 3.15 20.19
N GLN A 168 2.65 2.73 19.03
CA GLN A 168 3.80 3.39 18.40
C GLN A 168 3.46 4.82 17.97
N PHE A 169 2.30 5.00 17.32
CA PHE A 169 1.86 6.32 16.89
C PHE A 169 1.50 7.25 18.05
N ASP A 170 0.99 6.73 19.16
CA ASP A 170 0.69 7.53 20.35
C ASP A 170 1.98 7.93 21.09
N LYS A 171 2.92 6.99 21.28
CA LYS A 171 4.19 7.25 21.96
C LYS A 171 5.11 8.18 21.18
N ALA A 172 5.16 8.03 19.86
CA ALA A 172 6.07 8.76 18.97
C ALA A 172 5.32 9.68 17.99
N ARG A 173 4.19 10.25 18.42
CA ARG A 173 3.28 11.06 17.59
C ARG A 173 3.97 12.15 16.79
N TYR A 174 4.91 12.86 17.42
CA TYR A 174 5.67 13.94 16.79
C TYR A 174 6.68 13.44 15.76
N GLU A 175 7.32 12.30 16.03
CA GLU A 175 8.27 11.67 15.12
C GLU A 175 7.58 11.18 13.84
N PHE A 176 6.42 10.55 13.99
CA PHE A 176 5.58 10.11 12.88
C PHE A 176 4.73 11.23 12.27
N LYS A 177 4.79 12.45 12.83
CA LYS A 177 4.04 13.62 12.37
C LYS A 177 2.54 13.34 12.19
N VAL A 178 1.96 12.59 13.13
CA VAL A 178 0.56 12.15 13.07
C VAL A 178 -0.37 13.35 13.20
N ARG A 179 -1.19 13.58 12.16
CA ARG A 179 -2.24 14.59 12.12
C ARG A 179 -3.59 13.99 12.49
N GLU A 180 -3.89 12.82 11.94
CA GLU A 180 -5.11 12.07 12.21
C GLU A 180 -4.72 10.74 12.87
N PRO A 181 -5.26 10.44 14.07
CA PRO A 181 -4.93 9.19 14.77
C PRO A 181 -5.39 7.97 13.97
N LEU A 182 -4.86 6.80 14.33
CA LEU A 182 -5.23 5.54 13.70
C LEU A 182 -6.72 5.22 13.95
N SER A 183 -7.52 5.15 12.89
CA SER A 183 -8.95 4.81 12.92
C SER A 183 -9.25 3.61 12.05
N LYS A 184 -10.27 2.82 12.40
CA LYS A 184 -10.70 1.70 11.56
C LYS A 184 -11.30 2.27 10.28
N GLU A 185 -10.98 1.67 9.15
CA GLU A 185 -11.47 2.05 7.84
C GLU A 185 -11.88 0.77 7.10
N ILE A 186 -12.87 0.83 6.23
CA ILE A 186 -13.21 -0.30 5.35
C ILE A 186 -13.43 0.30 3.98
N VAL A 187 -12.40 0.25 3.12
CA VAL A 187 -12.52 0.70 1.73
C VAL A 187 -13.33 -0.32 0.93
N ILE A 188 -13.07 -1.61 1.14
CA ILE A 188 -13.84 -2.73 0.59
C ILE A 188 -14.05 -3.81 1.66
N SER A 189 -15.13 -4.57 1.55
CA SER A 189 -15.50 -5.60 2.53
C SER A 189 -14.52 -6.80 2.58
N GLU A 190 -13.80 -7.03 1.47
CA GLU A 190 -12.88 -8.15 1.28
C GLU A 190 -11.55 -7.96 2.03
N LEU A 191 -11.29 -6.75 2.53
CA LEU A 191 -10.14 -6.39 3.37
C LEU A 191 -10.64 -5.86 4.73
N PRO A 192 -11.14 -6.74 5.63
CA PRO A 192 -11.83 -6.31 6.86
C PRO A 192 -10.90 -5.74 7.95
N ASP A 193 -9.60 -6.03 7.86
CA ASP A 193 -8.57 -5.61 8.81
C ASP A 193 -7.78 -4.39 8.30
N GLU A 194 -8.53 -3.38 7.87
CA GLU A 194 -8.01 -2.13 7.34
C GLU A 194 -8.16 -0.97 8.36
N TRP A 195 -7.13 -0.14 8.44
CA TRP A 195 -7.08 1.04 9.29
C TRP A 195 -6.45 2.21 8.53
N ARG A 196 -6.73 3.44 8.94
CA ARG A 196 -6.20 4.64 8.30
C ARG A 196 -5.55 5.55 9.34
N SER A 197 -4.41 6.13 9.00
CA SER A 197 -3.81 7.25 9.75
C SER A 197 -3.40 8.38 8.82
N GLY A 198 -3.45 9.61 9.32
CA GLY A 198 -3.06 10.80 8.56
C GLY A 198 -1.76 11.39 9.11
N HIS A 199 -0.83 11.74 8.23
CA HIS A 199 0.50 12.25 8.57
C HIS A 199 0.84 13.51 7.79
N LEU A 200 1.76 14.29 8.33
CA LEU A 200 2.43 15.36 7.58
C LEU A 200 3.82 14.89 7.15
N ARG A 201 4.14 15.01 5.87
CA ARG A 201 5.46 14.65 5.36
C ARG A 201 6.54 15.66 5.79
N THR A 202 7.80 15.28 5.66
CA THR A 202 8.96 16.19 5.85
C THR A 202 8.98 17.37 4.89
N ASN A 203 8.47 17.20 3.67
CA ASN A 203 8.28 18.29 2.71
C ASN A 203 7.02 19.15 2.96
N GLY A 204 6.27 18.88 4.04
CA GLY A 204 5.06 19.63 4.40
C GLY A 204 3.78 19.18 3.69
N ALA A 205 3.84 18.22 2.76
CA ALA A 205 2.63 17.68 2.14
C ALA A 205 1.90 16.69 3.08
N PRO A 206 0.55 16.68 3.14
CA PRO A 206 -0.17 15.65 3.87
C PRO A 206 -0.06 14.29 3.17
N VAL A 207 -0.25 13.21 3.94
CA VAL A 207 -0.40 11.85 3.42
C VAL A 207 -1.37 11.03 4.29
N ALA A 208 -2.33 10.37 3.67
CA ALA A 208 -3.09 9.30 4.32
C ALA A 208 -2.39 7.95 4.05
N ILE A 209 -2.19 7.17 5.10
CA ILE A 209 -1.62 5.82 5.03
C ILE A 209 -2.71 4.85 5.46
N TYR A 210 -3.11 3.98 4.54
CA TYR A 210 -3.99 2.84 4.81
C TYR A 210 -3.13 1.65 5.27
N HIS A 211 -3.49 1.02 6.37
CA HIS A 211 -2.80 -0.12 6.97
C HIS A 211 -3.67 -1.34 6.78
N ILE A 212 -3.29 -2.17 5.82
CA ILE A 212 -4.06 -3.36 5.40
C ILE A 212 -3.34 -4.56 5.99
N LEU A 213 -3.98 -5.31 6.88
CA LEU A 213 -3.39 -6.53 7.44
C LEU A 213 -3.93 -7.77 6.74
N LEU A 214 -3.02 -8.62 6.26
CA LEU A 214 -3.34 -9.87 5.56
C LEU A 214 -2.87 -11.06 6.38
N ASP A 215 -3.75 -12.04 6.55
CA ASP A 215 -3.47 -13.25 7.33
C ASP A 215 -2.59 -14.22 6.54
N CYS A 216 -1.36 -14.37 6.99
CA CYS A 216 -0.38 -15.32 6.46
C CYS A 216 0.02 -16.35 7.52
N THR A 217 -0.82 -16.59 8.53
CA THR A 217 -0.56 -17.55 9.62
C THR A 217 -0.75 -19.01 9.20
N SER A 218 -1.54 -19.25 8.16
CA SER A 218 -1.93 -20.59 7.73
C SER A 218 -1.21 -20.97 6.44
N ALA A 219 -0.41 -22.05 6.49
CA ALA A 219 -0.14 -22.80 5.27
C ALA A 219 -1.44 -23.51 4.89
N PHE A 220 -2.05 -23.17 3.75
CA PHE A 220 -3.10 -24.01 3.19
C PHE A 220 -2.46 -25.36 2.85
N LYS A 221 -2.57 -26.34 3.74
CA LYS A 221 -2.33 -27.73 3.37
C LYS A 221 -3.53 -28.15 2.54
N ALA A 222 -3.34 -28.29 1.23
CA ALA A 222 -4.31 -29.02 0.42
C ALA A 222 -4.54 -30.41 1.07
N PRO A 223 -5.79 -30.89 1.14
CA PRO A 223 -6.10 -32.22 1.68
C PRO A 223 -5.40 -33.34 0.92
#